data_AF-A0A1S4CIM7-F1
#
_entry.id   AF-A0A1S4CIM7-F1
#
_cell.length_a   1.000
_cell.length_b   1.000
_cell.length_c   1.000
_cell.angle_alpha   90.00
_cell.angle_beta   90.00
_cell.angle_gamma   90.00
#
_symmetry.space_group_name_H-M   'P 1'
#
loop_
_entity.id
_entity.type
_entity.pdbx_description
1 polymer ?
#
loop_
_entity_poly.entity_id
_entity_poly.type
_entity_poly.pdbx_seq_one_letter_code
_entity_poly.pdbx_strand_id
1 'polypeptide(L)'
;MDVRLGSQVIPKIGSFKYLVLVIQVDGEIKEDITHFIGVGWIKWRLASGVLCDKKVPSILKGTFYRVVVRPAMLYGVECWPVKNSHIQKMKVAEMRMLRWMCGHTRMDKIRNEDIQEKVGVTPIEDKIREARLRWFGHVLRRSPDAPVRRCERLDFAASLLHRGRGKVCIHTTLPRPAPVGFY
;
A
#
# COMPACT_ATOMS: atom_id res chain seq x y z
N MET A 1 -1.17 15.51 27.59
CA MET A 1 -2.02 14.37 28.01
C MET A 1 -1.14 13.14 28.16
N ASP A 2 -0.93 12.65 29.37
CA ASP A 2 -0.17 11.42 29.63
C ASP A 2 -1.14 10.25 29.72
N VAL A 3 -0.80 9.16 29.04
CA VAL A 3 -1.64 7.95 29.02
C VAL A 3 -1.24 7.09 30.21
N ARG A 4 -2.21 6.76 31.07
CA ARG A 4 -2.01 5.95 32.28
C ARG A 4 -2.78 4.64 32.17
N LEU A 5 -2.15 3.54 32.55
CA LEU A 5 -2.83 2.25 32.77
C LEU A 5 -2.85 2.01 34.28
N GLY A 6 -4.00 2.27 34.92
CA GLY A 6 -4.08 2.31 36.38
C GLY A 6 -3.19 3.41 36.97
N SER A 7 -2.27 3.04 37.86
CA SER A 7 -1.30 3.95 38.48
C SER A 7 -0.02 4.16 37.66
N GLN A 8 0.20 3.38 36.60
CA GLN A 8 1.45 3.42 35.83
C GLN A 8 1.33 4.37 34.63
N VAL A 9 2.29 5.28 34.49
CA VAL A 9 2.41 6.17 33.32
C VAL A 9 3.09 5.40 32.20
N ILE A 10 2.42 5.26 31.05
CA ILE A 10 3.01 4.61 29.88
C ILE A 10 4.01 5.57 29.24
N PRO A 11 5.28 5.18 29.05
CA PRO A 11 6.26 6.01 28.38
C PRO A 11 5.83 6.27 26.93
N LYS A 12 5.89 7.53 26.51
CA LYS A 12 5.66 7.92 25.12
C LYS A 12 6.91 7.62 24.30
N ILE A 13 6.76 6.81 23.27
CA ILE A 13 7.85 6.43 22.37
C ILE A 13 7.57 7.06 21.00
N GLY A 14 8.61 7.60 20.35
CA GLY A 14 8.48 8.28 19.05
C GLY A 14 8.09 7.35 17.89
N SER A 15 8.39 6.06 18.00
CA SER A 15 8.00 5.03 17.04
C SER A 15 7.72 3.70 17.76
N PHE A 16 6.72 2.95 17.28
CA PHE A 16 6.34 1.66 17.83
C PHE A 16 6.11 0.64 16.72
N LYS A 17 6.79 -0.51 16.79
CA LYS A 17 6.60 -1.61 15.83
C LYS A 17 5.46 -2.51 16.29
N TYR A 18 4.40 -2.62 15.48
CA TYR A 18 3.27 -3.51 15.72
C TYR A 18 3.01 -4.44 14.54
N LEU A 19 3.04 -5.75 14.80
CA LEU A 19 2.91 -6.87 13.85
C LEU A 19 3.96 -6.85 12.72
N VAL A 20 4.01 -5.79 11.91
CA VAL A 20 5.03 -5.51 10.88
C VAL A 20 5.16 -4.01 10.57
N LEU A 21 4.32 -3.15 11.15
CA LEU A 21 4.23 -1.71 10.85
C LEU A 21 4.89 -0.86 11.94
N VAL A 22 5.58 0.20 11.54
CA VAL A 22 6.17 1.19 12.43
C VAL A 22 5.21 2.38 12.52
N ILE A 23 4.51 2.47 13.64
CA ILE A 23 3.62 3.59 13.93
C ILE A 23 4.50 4.72 14.50
N GLN A 24 4.71 5.76 13.70
CA GLN A 24 5.42 6.97 14.13
C GLN A 24 4.45 8.05 14.59
N VAL A 25 4.90 8.90 15.52
CA VAL A 25 4.08 10.00 16.07
C VAL A 25 3.69 11.03 15.01
N ASP A 26 4.51 11.22 13.97
CA ASP A 26 4.26 12.10 12.82
C ASP A 26 3.41 11.44 11.72
N GLY A 27 3.10 10.15 11.84
CA GLY A 27 2.38 9.36 10.85
C GLY A 27 3.16 9.09 9.57
N GLU A 28 4.50 9.23 9.57
CA GLU A 28 5.31 8.87 8.42
C GLU A 28 5.42 7.35 8.22
N ILE A 29 5.29 6.92 6.96
CA ILE A 29 5.29 5.49 6.54
C ILE A 29 6.53 5.17 5.71
N LYS A 30 7.48 6.10 5.63
CA LYS A 30 8.66 5.97 4.77
C LYS A 30 9.50 4.74 5.13
N GLU A 31 9.62 4.45 6.42
CA GLU A 31 10.33 3.28 6.95
C GLU A 31 9.62 1.99 6.58
N ASP A 32 8.30 1.93 6.78
CA ASP A 32 7.46 0.79 6.41
C ASP A 32 7.60 0.41 4.94
N ILE A 33 7.46 1.38 4.03
CA ILE A 33 7.58 1.10 2.58
C ILE A 33 8.97 0.56 2.24
N THR A 34 10.01 1.09 2.89
CA THR A 34 11.38 0.61 2.68
C THR A 34 11.52 -0.82 3.18
N HIS A 35 10.95 -1.12 4.34
CA HIS A 35 10.88 -2.45 4.91
C HIS A 35 10.14 -3.43 3.98
N PHE A 36 8.95 -3.11 3.48
CA PHE A 36 8.18 -3.99 2.58
C PHE A 36 8.84 -4.20 1.22
N ILE A 37 9.47 -3.16 0.67
CA ILE A 37 10.33 -3.32 -0.51
C ILE A 37 11.47 -4.29 -0.20
N GLY A 38 12.11 -4.17 0.97
CA GLY A 38 13.14 -5.10 1.44
C GLY A 38 12.64 -6.55 1.56
N VAL A 39 11.48 -6.77 2.18
CA VAL A 39 10.84 -8.09 2.27
C VAL A 39 10.53 -8.65 0.88
N GLY A 40 10.01 -7.81 -0.02
CA GLY A 40 9.79 -8.17 -1.43
C GLY A 40 11.09 -8.63 -2.11
N TRP A 41 12.19 -7.90 -1.93
CA TRP A 41 13.50 -8.29 -2.45
C TRP A 41 14.02 -9.60 -1.87
N ILE A 42 13.80 -9.87 -0.58
CA ILE A 42 14.16 -11.15 0.04
C ILE A 42 13.39 -12.29 -0.63
N LYS A 43 12.05 -12.15 -0.78
CA LYS A 43 11.22 -13.16 -1.44
C LYS A 43 11.62 -13.36 -2.90
N TRP A 44 11.91 -12.28 -3.62
CA TRP A 44 12.40 -12.33 -4.99
C TRP A 44 13.74 -13.06 -5.09
N ARG A 45 14.68 -12.76 -4.18
CA ARG A 45 16.01 -13.38 -4.13
C ARG A 45 15.91 -14.88 -3.81
N LEU A 46 15.03 -15.28 -2.90
CA LEU A 46 14.78 -16.70 -2.61
C LEU A 46 14.23 -17.45 -3.84
N ALA A 47 13.43 -16.77 -4.67
CA ALA A 47 12.89 -17.32 -5.91
C ALA A 47 13.83 -17.14 -7.13
N SER A 48 15.04 -16.59 -6.95
CA SER A 48 15.91 -16.22 -8.07
C SER A 48 16.30 -17.40 -8.95
N GLY A 49 16.37 -18.62 -8.40
CA GLY A 49 16.66 -19.82 -9.18
C GLY A 49 15.66 -20.04 -10.33
N VAL A 50 14.38 -19.77 -10.10
CA VAL A 50 13.33 -19.85 -11.13
C VAL A 50 13.24 -18.54 -11.92
N LEU A 51 13.32 -17.41 -11.23
CA LEU A 51 13.08 -16.09 -11.81
C LEU A 51 14.21 -15.64 -12.75
N CYS A 52 15.44 -16.06 -12.51
CA CYS A 52 16.60 -15.72 -13.33
C CYS A 52 16.95 -16.80 -14.37
N ASP A 53 16.32 -17.97 -14.35
CA ASP A 53 16.57 -19.02 -15.34
C ASP A 53 16.04 -18.60 -16.71
N LYS A 54 16.91 -18.64 -17.73
CA LYS A 54 16.56 -18.28 -19.12
C LYS A 54 15.60 -19.29 -19.77
N LYS A 55 15.56 -20.54 -19.29
CA LYS A 55 14.68 -21.60 -19.78
C LYS A 55 13.23 -21.44 -19.32
N VAL A 56 13.01 -20.67 -18.25
CA VAL A 56 11.68 -20.44 -17.69
C VAL A 56 10.96 -19.34 -18.50
N PRO A 57 9.74 -19.60 -19.01
CA PRO A 57 8.96 -18.60 -19.74
C PRO A 57 8.66 -17.35 -18.91
N SER A 58 8.68 -16.16 -19.53
CA SER A 58 8.41 -14.87 -18.87
C SER A 58 7.06 -14.81 -18.17
N ILE A 59 6.02 -15.42 -18.74
CA ILE A 59 4.67 -15.50 -18.15
C ILE A 59 4.68 -16.30 -16.83
N LEU A 60 5.46 -17.37 -16.75
CA LEU A 60 5.59 -18.17 -15.54
C LEU A 60 6.34 -17.38 -14.45
N LYS A 61 7.39 -16.64 -14.84
CA LYS A 61 8.10 -15.72 -13.93
C LYS A 61 7.19 -14.63 -13.37
N GLY A 62 6.34 -14.04 -14.20
CA GLY A 62 5.35 -13.06 -13.76
C GLY A 62 4.29 -13.64 -12.83
N THR A 63 3.87 -14.89 -13.07
CA THR A 63 2.99 -15.62 -12.16
C THR A 63 3.65 -15.85 -10.80
N PHE A 64 4.92 -16.28 -10.77
CA PHE A 64 5.70 -16.39 -9.54
C PHE A 64 5.80 -15.06 -8.79
N TYR A 65 6.11 -13.97 -9.49
CA TYR A 65 6.13 -12.64 -8.91
C TYR A 65 4.79 -12.27 -8.27
N ARG A 66 3.69 -12.50 -8.98
CA ARG A 66 2.32 -12.19 -8.51
C ARG A 66 1.95 -12.97 -7.24
N VAL A 67 2.41 -14.21 -7.10
CA VAL A 67 2.04 -15.10 -5.98
C VAL A 67 2.99 -14.98 -4.78
N VAL A 68 4.28 -14.77 -5.01
CA VAL A 68 5.30 -14.86 -3.94
C VAL A 68 5.82 -13.50 -3.51
N VAL A 69 6.11 -12.62 -4.47
CA VAL A 69 6.82 -11.36 -4.21
C VAL A 69 5.84 -10.23 -3.94
N ARG A 70 4.83 -10.09 -4.82
CA ARG A 70 3.85 -9.01 -4.74
C ARG A 70 3.07 -8.98 -3.42
N PRO A 71 2.56 -10.10 -2.86
CA PRO A 71 1.84 -10.06 -1.59
C PRO A 71 2.72 -9.59 -0.43
N ALA A 72 4.01 -9.94 -0.45
CA ALA A 72 4.96 -9.49 0.55
C ALA A 72 5.24 -7.98 0.49
N MET A 73 5.24 -7.41 -0.72
CA MET A 73 5.38 -5.96 -0.92
C MET A 73 4.11 -5.19 -0.57
N LEU A 74 2.93 -5.78 -0.77
CA LEU A 74 1.63 -5.13 -0.59
C LEU A 74 1.02 -5.35 0.80
N TYR A 75 1.70 -6.08 1.68
CA TYR A 75 1.19 -6.33 3.02
C TYR A 75 0.91 -5.02 3.76
N GLY A 76 -0.32 -4.85 4.24
CA GLY A 76 -0.73 -3.67 5.03
C GLY A 76 -1.09 -2.41 4.21
N VAL A 77 -0.99 -2.43 2.88
CA VAL A 77 -1.21 -1.23 2.05
C VAL A 77 -2.65 -0.68 2.09
N GLU A 78 -3.59 -1.52 2.50
CA GLU A 78 -5.01 -1.20 2.68
C GLU A 78 -5.22 -0.07 3.71
N CYS A 79 -4.38 -0.02 4.74
CA CYS A 79 -4.53 0.87 5.89
C CYS A 79 -3.54 2.04 5.89
N TRP A 80 -2.61 2.12 4.94
CA TRP A 80 -1.59 3.16 4.93
C TRP A 80 -2.11 4.48 4.34
N PRO A 81 -1.79 5.65 4.94
CA PRO A 81 -1.76 6.93 4.24
C PRO A 81 -0.61 7.01 3.21
N VAL A 82 -0.74 6.27 2.11
CA VAL A 82 0.24 6.27 1.00
C VAL A 82 0.15 7.59 0.22
N LYS A 83 1.29 8.29 0.12
CA LYS A 83 1.54 9.45 -0.75
C LYS A 83 1.98 8.99 -2.14
N ASN A 84 1.84 9.83 -3.17
CA ASN A 84 2.31 9.48 -4.53
C ASN A 84 3.81 9.15 -4.59
N SER A 85 4.63 9.81 -3.77
CA SER A 85 6.07 9.50 -3.64
C SER A 85 6.34 8.08 -3.15
N HIS A 86 5.45 7.54 -2.31
CA HIS A 86 5.53 6.18 -1.80
C HIS A 86 5.16 5.15 -2.87
N ILE A 87 4.06 5.39 -3.60
CA ILE A 87 3.66 4.56 -4.75
C ILE A 87 4.80 4.53 -5.78
N GLN A 88 5.42 5.68 -6.06
CA GLN A 88 6.53 5.76 -7.01
C GLN A 88 7.72 4.89 -6.59
N LYS A 89 8.06 4.84 -5.30
CA LYS A 89 9.13 3.95 -4.80
C LYS A 89 8.80 2.47 -5.03
N MET A 90 7.55 2.08 -4.76
CA MET A 90 7.10 0.70 -5.00
C MET A 90 7.10 0.35 -6.50
N LYS A 91 6.65 1.27 -7.37
CA LYS A 91 6.74 1.12 -8.83
C LYS A 91 8.18 0.93 -9.30
N VAL A 92 9.11 1.73 -8.80
CA VAL A 92 10.54 1.62 -9.15
C VAL A 92 11.10 0.26 -8.71
N ALA A 93 10.75 -0.20 -7.51
CA ALA A 93 11.16 -1.51 -7.01
C ALA A 93 10.59 -2.65 -7.87
N GLU A 94 9.29 -2.64 -8.16
CA GLU A 94 8.63 -3.62 -9.04
C GLU A 94 9.31 -3.67 -10.40
N MET A 95 9.44 -2.52 -11.08
CA MET A 95 10.03 -2.48 -12.42
C MET A 95 11.48 -2.94 -12.44
N ARG A 96 12.25 -2.69 -11.37
CA ARG A 96 13.62 -3.21 -11.25
C ARG A 96 13.63 -4.74 -11.14
N MET A 97 12.74 -5.33 -10.35
CA MET A 97 12.60 -6.78 -10.25
C MET A 97 12.16 -7.38 -11.59
N LEU A 98 11.11 -6.83 -12.23
CA LEU A 98 10.58 -7.33 -13.50
C LEU A 98 11.63 -7.30 -14.63
N ARG A 99 12.36 -6.18 -14.75
CA ARG A 99 13.47 -6.02 -15.70
C ARG A 99 14.55 -7.08 -15.48
N TRP A 100 14.98 -7.27 -14.24
CA TRP A 100 16.02 -8.24 -13.90
C TRP A 100 15.61 -9.68 -14.27
N MET A 101 14.39 -10.09 -13.94
CA MET A 101 13.88 -11.43 -14.30
C MET A 101 13.82 -11.68 -15.82
N CYS A 102 13.62 -10.61 -16.58
CA CYS A 102 13.61 -10.64 -18.04
C CYS A 102 15.00 -10.48 -18.67
N GLY A 103 16.05 -10.22 -17.88
CA GLY A 103 17.39 -9.94 -18.37
C GLY A 103 17.53 -8.58 -19.05
N HIS A 104 16.59 -7.66 -18.81
CA HIS A 104 16.58 -6.32 -19.40
C HIS A 104 17.23 -5.30 -18.48
N THR A 105 17.99 -4.41 -19.09
CA THR A 105 18.64 -3.26 -18.46
C THR A 105 17.89 -1.97 -18.84
N ARG A 106 18.44 -0.82 -18.42
CA ARG A 106 17.96 0.49 -18.89
C ARG A 106 18.41 0.81 -20.31
N MET A 107 19.49 0.19 -20.81
CA MET A 107 20.03 0.48 -22.14
C MET A 107 19.16 -0.07 -23.27
N ASP A 108 18.34 -1.09 -22.97
CA ASP A 108 17.43 -1.70 -23.95
C ASP A 108 16.27 -0.79 -24.34
N LYS A 109 16.05 0.33 -23.62
CA LYS A 109 15.02 1.36 -23.89
C LYS A 109 13.58 0.82 -24.04
N ILE A 110 13.33 -0.41 -23.58
CA ILE A 110 11.99 -1.03 -23.55
C ILE A 110 11.10 -0.27 -22.56
N ARG A 111 9.85 0.00 -22.93
CA ARG A 111 8.91 0.72 -22.06
C ARG A 111 8.50 -0.15 -20.88
N ASN A 112 8.02 0.48 -19.80
CA ASN A 112 7.63 -0.30 -18.62
C ASN A 112 6.38 -1.15 -18.89
N GLU A 113 5.46 -0.62 -19.68
CA GLU A 113 4.22 -1.27 -20.11
C GLU A 113 4.54 -2.58 -20.88
N ASP A 114 5.45 -2.54 -21.85
CA ASP A 114 5.85 -3.72 -22.63
C ASP A 114 6.42 -4.84 -21.74
N ILE A 115 7.17 -4.47 -20.68
CA ILE A 115 7.73 -5.45 -19.74
C ILE A 115 6.61 -6.08 -18.92
N GLN A 116 5.70 -5.25 -18.39
CA GLN A 116 4.55 -5.70 -17.62
C GLN A 116 3.64 -6.62 -18.44
N GLU A 117 3.41 -6.29 -19.71
CA GLU A 117 2.68 -7.13 -20.66
C GLU A 117 3.41 -8.46 -20.90
N LYS A 118 4.72 -8.42 -21.20
CA LYS A 118 5.53 -9.61 -21.44
C LYS A 118 5.52 -10.60 -20.27
N VAL A 119 5.47 -10.12 -19.03
CA VAL A 119 5.37 -10.99 -17.85
C VAL A 119 3.93 -11.26 -17.41
N GLY A 120 2.92 -10.60 -17.98
CA GLY A 120 1.52 -10.75 -17.58
C GLY A 120 1.24 -10.23 -16.16
N VAL A 121 1.85 -9.09 -15.82
CA VAL A 121 1.79 -8.48 -14.47
C VAL A 121 1.19 -7.09 -14.57
N THR A 122 0.02 -6.89 -13.94
CA THR A 122 -0.61 -5.55 -13.83
C THR A 122 0.27 -4.60 -13.02
N PRO A 123 0.24 -3.27 -13.22
CA PRO A 123 0.98 -2.33 -12.39
C PRO A 123 0.70 -2.47 -10.87
N ILE A 124 1.72 -2.26 -10.03
CA ILE A 124 1.55 -2.32 -8.57
C ILE A 124 0.59 -1.27 -8.04
N GLU A 125 0.52 -0.09 -8.66
CA GLU A 125 -0.39 0.98 -8.25
C GLU A 125 -1.85 0.55 -8.35
N ASP A 126 -2.22 -0.15 -9.42
CA ASP A 126 -3.58 -0.66 -9.60
C ASP A 126 -3.92 -1.68 -8.51
N LYS A 127 -2.94 -2.49 -8.10
CA LYS A 127 -3.12 -3.46 -7.01
C LYS A 127 -3.23 -2.79 -5.65
N ILE A 128 -2.50 -1.71 -5.41
CA ILE A 128 -2.66 -0.88 -4.21
C ILE A 128 -4.08 -0.28 -4.18
N ARG A 129 -4.54 0.26 -5.31
CA ARG A 129 -5.89 0.83 -5.44
C ARG A 129 -6.97 -0.22 -5.22
N GLU A 130 -6.82 -1.39 -5.84
CA GLU A 130 -7.73 -2.53 -5.68
C GLU A 130 -7.82 -2.99 -4.22
N ALA A 131 -6.68 -3.17 -3.54
CA ALA A 131 -6.65 -3.58 -2.14
C ALA A 131 -7.39 -2.58 -1.23
N ARG A 132 -7.15 -1.28 -1.43
CA ARG A 132 -7.84 -0.21 -0.69
C ARG A 132 -9.34 -0.19 -0.93
N LEU A 133 -9.78 -0.33 -2.19
CA LEU A 133 -11.20 -0.38 -2.51
C LEU A 133 -11.88 -1.63 -1.94
N ARG A 134 -11.18 -2.78 -1.96
CA ARG A 134 -11.65 -4.01 -1.34
C ARG A 134 -11.82 -3.86 0.17
N TRP A 135 -10.84 -3.26 0.85
CA TRP A 135 -10.91 -2.92 2.26
C TRP A 135 -12.06 -1.96 2.56
N PHE A 136 -12.18 -0.88 1.79
CA PHE A 136 -13.27 0.08 1.94
C PHE A 136 -14.65 -0.56 1.76
N GLY A 137 -14.83 -1.39 0.74
CA GLY A 137 -16.05 -2.16 0.56
C GLY A 137 -16.33 -3.11 1.73
N HIS A 138 -15.30 -3.67 2.37
CA HIS A 138 -15.45 -4.46 3.59
C HIS A 138 -15.92 -3.63 4.78
N VAL A 139 -15.40 -2.41 4.94
CA VAL A 139 -15.88 -1.47 5.97
C VAL A 139 -17.35 -1.12 5.76
N LEU A 140 -17.75 -0.80 4.52
CA LEU A 140 -19.14 -0.46 4.18
C LEU A 140 -20.15 -1.59 4.42
N ARG A 141 -19.71 -2.86 4.38
CA ARG A 141 -20.57 -4.01 4.69
C ARG A 141 -20.75 -4.27 6.18
N ARG A 142 -19.96 -3.66 7.06
CA ARG A 142 -20.11 -3.82 8.52
C ARG A 142 -21.28 -3.00 9.05
N SER A 143 -21.86 -3.39 10.20
CA SER A 143 -22.87 -2.57 10.88
C SER A 143 -22.33 -1.14 11.11
N PRO A 144 -23.16 -0.09 10.97
CA PRO A 144 -22.77 1.28 11.31
C PRO A 144 -22.12 1.40 12.69
N ASP A 145 -22.55 0.59 13.65
CA ASP A 145 -22.07 0.63 15.03
C ASP A 145 -20.75 -0.10 15.24
N ALA A 146 -20.26 -0.82 14.21
CA ALA A 146 -18.95 -1.45 14.25
C ALA A 146 -17.86 -0.38 14.42
N PRO A 147 -16.88 -0.58 15.33
CA PRO A 147 -15.85 0.43 15.63
C PRO A 147 -15.16 1.00 14.40
N VAL A 148 -14.85 0.17 13.41
CA VAL A 148 -14.18 0.57 12.16
C VAL A 148 -15.06 1.45 11.27
N ARG A 149 -16.38 1.22 11.24
CA ARG A 149 -17.32 2.00 10.43
C ARG A 149 -17.72 3.31 11.11
N ARG A 150 -17.70 3.35 12.45
CA ARG A 150 -17.93 4.59 13.22
C ARG A 150 -16.94 5.70 12.85
N CYS A 151 -15.74 5.36 12.41
CA CYS A 151 -14.76 6.34 11.93
C CYS A 151 -15.26 7.19 10.75
N GLU A 152 -16.19 6.72 9.94
CA GLU A 152 -16.80 7.50 8.85
C GLU A 152 -17.63 8.69 9.36
N ARG A 153 -18.11 8.60 10.60
CA ARG A 153 -18.95 9.61 11.28
C ARG A 153 -18.16 10.51 12.21
N LEU A 154 -16.85 10.30 12.32
CA LEU A 154 -15.98 11.19 13.09
C LEU A 154 -15.76 12.46 12.28
N ASP A 155 -16.44 13.53 12.67
CA ASP A 155 -16.06 14.87 12.27
C ASP A 155 -14.70 15.19 12.89
N PHE A 156 -13.65 15.07 12.09
CA PHE A 156 -12.40 15.77 12.40
C PHE A 156 -12.73 17.25 12.31
N ALA A 157 -13.05 17.87 13.45
CA ALA A 157 -13.17 19.32 13.55
C ALA A 157 -12.02 19.94 12.75
N ALA A 158 -12.36 20.88 11.87
CA ALA A 158 -11.55 21.43 10.80
C ALA A 158 -10.30 22.23 11.26
N SER A 159 -9.68 21.87 12.39
CA SER A 159 -8.58 22.56 13.04
C SER A 159 -7.18 22.13 12.58
N LEU A 160 -7.06 21.21 11.61
CA LEU A 160 -5.76 20.82 11.01
C LEU A 160 -5.62 21.18 9.52
N LEU A 161 -6.55 21.99 8.97
CA LEU A 161 -6.39 22.56 7.63
C LEU A 161 -5.29 23.62 7.65
N HIS A 162 -4.05 23.16 7.49
CA HIS A 162 -2.92 24.01 7.13
C HIS A 162 -3.27 24.76 5.84
N ARG A 163 -2.97 26.07 5.77
CA ARG A 163 -3.14 26.90 4.57
C ARG A 163 -2.55 26.18 3.35
N GLY A 164 -3.40 25.83 2.38
CA GLY A 164 -3.03 25.17 1.13
C GLY A 164 -4.22 24.44 0.50
N ARG A 165 -4.11 24.11 -0.80
CA ARG A 165 -5.17 23.42 -1.56
C ARG A 165 -5.48 22.07 -0.91
N GLY A 166 -6.73 21.90 -0.49
CA GLY A 166 -7.20 20.74 0.27
C GLY A 166 -6.86 19.41 -0.41
N LYS A 167 -6.38 18.45 0.37
CA LYS A 167 -6.11 17.09 -0.12
C LYS A 167 -7.44 16.40 -0.38
N VAL A 168 -7.56 15.80 -1.56
CA VAL A 168 -8.73 15.04 -1.96
C VAL A 168 -8.81 13.78 -1.09
N CYS A 169 -9.80 13.75 -0.19
CA CYS A 169 -10.13 12.57 0.60
C CYS A 169 -11.20 11.75 -0.14
N ILE A 170 -11.40 10.50 0.26
CA ILE A 170 -12.42 9.60 -0.31
C ILE A 170 -13.83 10.23 -0.27
N HIS A 171 -14.11 10.99 0.79
CA HIS A 171 -15.33 11.79 0.97
C HIS A 171 -15.44 13.00 0.01
N THR A 172 -14.34 13.41 -0.62
CA THR A 172 -14.29 14.52 -1.59
C THR A 172 -14.52 14.02 -3.02
N THR A 173 -14.22 12.75 -3.31
CA THR A 173 -14.32 12.16 -4.66
C THR A 173 -15.67 11.53 -4.98
N LEU A 174 -16.42 11.10 -3.97
CA LEU A 174 -17.71 10.44 -4.17
C LEU A 174 -18.83 11.45 -3.89
N PRO A 175 -19.84 11.57 -4.78
CA PRO A 175 -21.00 12.41 -4.51
C PRO A 175 -21.65 11.94 -3.20
N ARG A 176 -21.94 12.87 -2.29
CA ARG A 176 -22.72 12.57 -1.09
C ARG A 176 -24.03 11.93 -1.54
N PRO A 177 -24.44 10.78 -0.99
CA PRO A 177 -25.79 10.29 -1.24
C PRO A 177 -26.76 11.38 -0.78
N ALA A 178 -27.67 11.78 -1.67
CA ALA A 178 -28.71 12.75 -1.35
C ALA A 178 -29.49 12.26 -0.12
N PRO A 179 -29.88 13.16 0.81
CA PRO A 179 -30.72 12.76 1.92
C PRO A 179 -32.00 12.16 1.35
N VAL A 180 -32.24 10.88 1.64
CA VAL A 180 -33.51 10.23 1.36
C VAL A 180 -34.50 10.88 2.32
N GLY A 181 -35.29 11.83 1.79
CA GLY A 181 -36.39 12.44 2.51
C GLY A 181 -37.42 11.36 2.80
N PHE A 182 -37.55 11.01 4.08
CA PHE A 182 -38.74 10.30 4.55
C PHE A 182 -39.84 11.34 4.68
N TYR A 183 -40.88 11.20 3.84
CA TYR A 183 -42.20 11.78 4.10
C TYR A 183 -42.92 10.91 5.12
#